data_AF-A0A3A6QPK0-F1
#
_entry.id   AF-A0A3A6QPK0-F1
#
_cell.length_a   1.000
_cell.length_b   1.000
_cell.length_c   1.000
_cell.angle_alpha   90.00
_cell.angle_beta   90.00
_cell.angle_gamma   90.00
#
_symmetry.space_group_name_H-M   'P 1'
#
loop_
_entity.id
_entity.type
_entity.pdbx_description
1 polymer ?
#
loop_
_entity_poly.entity_id
_entity_poly.type
_entity_poly.pdbx_seq_one_letter_code
_entity_poly.pdbx_strand_id
1 'polypeptide(L)'
;MKQLLDFIPLIIFFALYKMYDIYTATGALIIASAIQIALTYAIYKKVEKMQLITFLMVAVFGGMTIFLHDDNFIKWKVTIVYAVFAIGLAVSHAIGKSAIKGMLGKELTLPESVWAKITWAWVAFFSFCAGLNIYVAYQLPLDVWVNFKVFGLLIATLGFTLATGVYIYKHMPKENKEEE
;
A
#
# COMPACT_ATOMS: atom_id res chain seq x y z
N MET A 1 -23.71 21.25 20.49
CA MET A 1 -24.69 20.21 20.06
C MET A 1 -24.18 19.38 18.88
N LYS A 2 -23.65 19.96 17.79
CA LYS A 2 -23.05 19.18 16.68
C LYS A 2 -21.94 18.19 17.11
N GLN A 3 -20.99 18.63 17.94
CA GLN A 3 -19.91 17.75 18.44
C GLN A 3 -20.42 16.51 19.21
N LEU A 4 -21.57 16.59 19.90
CA LEU A 4 -22.14 15.43 20.60
C LEU A 4 -22.62 14.36 19.61
N LEU A 5 -23.11 14.77 18.44
CA LEU A 5 -23.51 13.83 17.38
C LEU A 5 -22.29 13.10 16.81
N ASP A 6 -21.13 13.75 16.71
CA ASP A 6 -19.89 13.14 16.22
C ASP A 6 -19.38 11.98 17.11
N PHE A 7 -19.77 11.94 18.39
CA PHE A 7 -19.39 10.85 19.29
C PHE A 7 -20.31 9.64 19.22
N ILE A 8 -21.53 9.78 18.67
CA ILE A 8 -22.51 8.68 18.60
C ILE A 8 -21.94 7.45 17.88
N PRO A 9 -21.34 7.57 16.68
CA PRO A 9 -20.77 6.41 16.00
C PRO A 9 -19.63 5.76 16.79
N LEU A 10 -18.82 6.56 17.46
CA LEU A 10 -17.70 6.08 18.28
C LEU A 10 -18.17 5.30 19.50
N ILE A 11 -19.19 5.81 20.20
CA ILE A 11 -19.80 5.13 21.36
C ILE A 11 -20.40 3.78 20.94
N ILE A 12 -21.14 3.78 19.82
CA ILE A 12 -21.74 2.56 19.26
C ILE A 12 -20.65 1.54 18.90
N PHE A 13 -19.55 1.98 18.28
CA PHE A 13 -18.41 1.13 17.97
C PHE A 13 -17.83 0.48 19.23
N PHE A 14 -17.51 1.26 20.26
CA PHE A 14 -16.91 0.72 21.47
C PHE A 14 -17.84 -0.23 22.23
N ALA A 15 -19.14 0.08 22.28
CA ALA A 15 -20.12 -0.79 22.92
C ALA A 15 -20.20 -2.16 22.22
N LEU A 16 -20.32 -2.16 20.89
CA LEU A 16 -20.43 -3.39 20.11
C LEU A 16 -19.12 -4.17 20.04
N TYR A 17 -17.98 -3.48 20.02
CA TYR A 17 -16.67 -4.12 20.09
C TYR A 17 -16.48 -4.91 21.40
N LYS A 18 -17.00 -4.37 22.51
CA LYS A 18 -16.90 -5.02 23.82
C LYS A 18 -17.90 -6.17 24.01
N MET A 19 -19.06 -6.08 23.37
CA MET A 19 -20.13 -7.08 23.50
C MET A 19 -20.05 -8.22 22.47
N TYR A 20 -19.47 -7.95 21.31
CA TYR A 20 -19.43 -8.87 20.18
C TYR A 20 -17.98 -8.96 19.66
N ASP A 21 -17.76 -8.60 18.40
CA ASP A 21 -16.46 -8.65 17.74
C ASP A 21 -16.16 -7.35 16.98
N ILE A 22 -14.94 -7.28 16.44
CA ILE A 22 -14.48 -6.12 15.69
C ILE A 22 -15.28 -5.90 14.39
N TYR A 23 -15.77 -6.97 13.76
CA TYR A 23 -16.48 -6.88 12.48
C TYR A 23 -17.86 -6.25 12.64
N THR A 24 -18.61 -6.70 13.66
CA THR A 24 -19.91 -6.17 14.05
C THR A 24 -19.78 -4.71 14.49
N ALA A 25 -18.75 -4.40 15.29
CA ALA A 25 -18.45 -3.05 15.71
C ALA A 25 -18.15 -2.12 14.54
N THR A 26 -17.29 -2.55 13.61
CA THR A 26 -16.93 -1.78 12.42
C THR A 26 -18.14 -1.56 11.50
N GLY A 27 -19.01 -2.56 11.32
CA GLY A 27 -20.24 -2.41 10.52
C GLY A 27 -21.18 -1.38 11.10
N ALA A 28 -21.39 -1.45 12.42
CA ALA A 28 -22.21 -0.48 13.11
C ALA A 28 -21.60 0.93 13.11
N LEU A 29 -20.27 1.06 13.17
CA LEU A 29 -19.58 2.34 13.06
C LEU A 29 -19.85 3.01 11.70
N ILE A 30 -19.79 2.26 10.60
CA ILE A 30 -20.07 2.79 9.25
C ILE A 30 -21.53 3.23 9.16
N ILE A 31 -22.47 2.37 9.57
CA ILE A 31 -23.91 2.68 9.52
C ILE A 31 -24.23 3.90 10.39
N ALA A 32 -23.74 3.92 11.63
CA ALA A 32 -23.96 5.03 12.55
C ALA A 32 -23.37 6.34 12.02
N SER A 33 -22.18 6.31 11.42
CA SER A 33 -21.56 7.49 10.80
C SER A 33 -22.34 8.00 9.59
N ALA A 34 -22.89 7.10 8.77
CA ALA A 34 -23.74 7.48 7.64
C ALA A 34 -25.04 8.15 8.11
N ILE A 35 -25.70 7.56 9.11
CA ILE A 35 -26.92 8.12 9.74
C ILE A 35 -26.61 9.48 10.36
N GLN A 36 -25.47 9.60 11.04
CA GLN A 36 -25.05 10.84 11.69
C GLN A 36 -24.83 11.98 10.68
N ILE A 37 -24.21 11.70 9.53
CA ILE A 37 -24.06 12.67 8.44
C ILE A 37 -25.43 13.05 7.86
N ALA A 38 -26.31 12.07 7.62
CA ALA A 38 -27.65 12.32 7.09
C ALA A 38 -28.50 13.18 8.03
N LEU A 39 -28.45 12.91 9.34
CA LEU A 39 -29.12 13.72 10.37
C LEU A 39 -28.52 15.13 10.46
N THR A 40 -27.19 15.24 10.40
CA THR A 40 -26.51 16.53 10.39
C THR A 40 -26.90 17.37 9.18
N TYR A 41 -27.03 16.75 8.01
CA TYR A 41 -27.53 17.41 6.80
C TYR A 41 -29.00 17.81 6.92
N ALA A 42 -29.86 16.93 7.45
CA ALA A 42 -31.29 17.21 7.60
C ALA A 42 -31.57 18.38 8.57
N ILE A 43 -30.86 18.43 9.70
CA ILE A 43 -31.06 19.45 10.74
C ILE A 43 -30.37 20.77 10.36
N TYR A 44 -29.12 20.71 9.91
CA TYR A 44 -28.29 21.91 9.73
C TYR A 44 -28.12 22.34 8.27
N LYS A 45 -28.66 21.57 7.30
CA LYS A 45 -28.55 21.79 5.84
C LYS A 45 -27.10 21.93 5.34
N LYS A 46 -26.11 21.58 6.17
CA LYS A 46 -24.68 21.78 5.93
C LYS A 46 -23.88 20.67 6.60
N VAL A 47 -23.14 19.92 5.79
CA VAL A 47 -22.19 18.90 6.23
C VAL A 47 -20.77 19.46 6.14
N GLU A 48 -19.95 19.18 7.15
CA GLU A 48 -18.57 19.62 7.17
C GLU A 48 -17.71 18.70 6.31
N LYS A 49 -16.78 19.28 5.52
CA LYS A 49 -15.88 18.50 4.67
C LYS A 49 -15.10 17.45 5.47
N MET A 50 -14.73 17.78 6.70
CA MET A 50 -14.02 16.89 7.61
C MET A 50 -14.85 15.65 7.98
N GLN A 51 -16.16 15.80 8.24
CA GLN A 51 -17.05 14.66 8.53
C GLN A 51 -17.16 13.71 7.33
N LEU A 52 -17.28 14.25 6.11
CA LEU A 52 -17.30 13.45 4.89
C LEU A 52 -16.00 12.69 4.65
N ILE A 53 -14.85 13.35 4.88
CA ILE A 53 -13.53 12.73 4.74
C ILE A 53 -13.34 11.61 5.77
N THR A 54 -13.71 11.86 7.03
CA THR A 54 -13.64 10.85 8.10
C THR A 54 -14.56 9.67 7.81
N PHE A 55 -15.79 9.92 7.37
CA PHE A 55 -16.71 8.85 6.98
C PHE A 55 -16.19 8.06 5.79
N LEU A 56 -15.64 8.71 4.76
CA LEU A 56 -15.06 8.02 3.62
C LEU A 56 -13.92 7.09 4.07
N MET A 57 -13.02 7.56 4.94
CA MET A 57 -11.97 6.71 5.49
C MET A 57 -12.54 5.53 6.28
N VAL A 58 -13.49 5.77 7.18
CA VAL A 58 -14.12 4.72 7.98
C VAL A 58 -14.89 3.71 7.11
N ALA A 59 -15.59 4.17 6.08
CA ALA A 59 -16.34 3.33 5.15
C ALA A 59 -15.42 2.50 4.26
N VAL A 60 -14.31 3.07 3.77
CA VAL A 60 -13.34 2.35 2.94
C VAL A 60 -12.56 1.35 3.78
N PHE A 61 -11.93 1.79 4.87
CA PHE A 61 -11.12 0.90 5.71
C PHE A 61 -11.96 -0.09 6.50
N GLY A 62 -13.06 0.37 7.09
CA GLY A 62 -13.97 -0.50 7.82
C GLY A 62 -14.76 -1.43 6.89
N GLY A 63 -15.15 -0.95 5.71
CA GLY A 63 -15.75 -1.78 4.67
C GLY A 63 -14.80 -2.87 4.22
N MET A 64 -13.50 -2.58 4.07
CA MET A 64 -12.48 -3.62 3.86
C MET A 64 -12.42 -4.60 5.04
N THR A 65 -12.41 -4.14 6.29
CA THR A 65 -12.39 -5.02 7.47
C THR A 65 -13.57 -6.01 7.47
N ILE A 66 -14.77 -5.55 7.12
CA ILE A 66 -15.98 -6.40 7.09
C ILE A 66 -16.04 -7.25 5.83
N PHE A 67 -15.72 -6.69 4.66
CA PHE A 67 -15.79 -7.42 3.39
C PHE A 67 -14.79 -8.57 3.35
N LEU A 68 -13.65 -8.41 4.03
CA LEU A 68 -12.60 -9.41 3.99
C LEU A 68 -12.76 -10.54 5.00
N HIS A 69 -13.37 -10.35 6.18
CA HIS A 69 -13.76 -11.40 7.16
C HIS A 69 -12.80 -12.61 7.35
N ASP A 70 -11.50 -12.46 7.06
CA ASP A 70 -10.62 -13.62 6.77
C ASP A 70 -9.13 -13.21 6.81
N ASP A 71 -8.27 -14.17 7.19
CA ASP A 71 -6.81 -14.14 7.16
C ASP A 71 -6.25 -13.74 5.79
N ASN A 72 -7.07 -13.89 4.75
CA ASN A 72 -6.83 -13.40 3.39
C ASN A 72 -6.50 -11.89 3.34
N PHE A 73 -6.95 -11.05 4.28
CA PHE A 73 -6.57 -9.63 4.29
C PHE A 73 -5.07 -9.42 4.48
N ILE A 74 -4.40 -10.24 5.29
CA ILE A 74 -2.95 -10.12 5.51
C ILE A 74 -2.20 -10.57 4.25
N LYS A 75 -2.73 -11.56 3.52
CA LYS A 75 -2.23 -12.02 2.21
C LYS A 75 -2.38 -10.94 1.14
N TRP A 76 -3.55 -10.31 1.04
CA TRP A 76 -3.83 -9.21 0.10
C TRP A 76 -3.04 -7.95 0.40
N LYS A 77 -2.80 -7.62 1.68
CA LYS A 77 -1.97 -6.46 2.07
C LYS A 77 -0.60 -6.50 1.37
N VAL A 78 0.04 -7.67 1.31
CA VAL A 78 1.34 -7.83 0.64
C VAL A 78 1.22 -7.62 -0.87
N THR A 79 0.22 -8.22 -1.51
CA THR A 79 -0.04 -8.06 -2.96
C THR A 79 -0.31 -6.62 -3.34
N ILE A 80 -1.17 -5.93 -2.60
CA ILE A 80 -1.56 -4.53 -2.88
C ILE A 80 -0.34 -3.62 -2.80
N VAL A 81 0.51 -3.80 -1.78
CA VAL A 81 1.74 -3.01 -1.62
C VAL A 81 2.64 -3.16 -2.85
N TYR A 82 2.90 -4.39 -3.30
CA TYR A 82 3.73 -4.62 -4.48
C TYR A 82 3.09 -4.11 -5.78
N ALA A 83 1.77 -4.26 -5.93
CA ALA A 83 1.05 -3.73 -7.08
C ALA A 83 1.13 -2.20 -7.14
N VAL A 84 0.97 -1.52 -6.00
CA VAL A 84 1.12 -0.06 -5.90
C VAL A 84 2.54 0.37 -6.23
N PHE A 85 3.57 -0.34 -5.75
CA PHE A 85 4.95 -0.02 -6.13
C PHE A 85 5.20 -0.23 -7.64
N ALA A 86 4.73 -1.33 -8.22
CA ALA A 86 4.86 -1.60 -9.65
C ALA A 86 4.17 -0.51 -10.49
N ILE A 87 2.91 -0.19 -10.19
CA ILE A 87 2.15 0.85 -10.89
C ILE A 87 2.80 2.22 -10.68
N GLY A 88 3.15 2.56 -9.44
CA GLY A 88 3.78 3.83 -9.10
C GLY A 88 5.09 4.04 -9.87
N LEU A 89 5.94 3.01 -9.94
CA LEU A 89 7.17 3.06 -10.72
C LEU A 89 6.88 3.19 -12.23
N ALA A 90 5.96 2.40 -12.77
CA ALA A 90 5.61 2.46 -14.19
C ALA A 90 5.05 3.83 -14.59
N VAL A 91 4.11 4.37 -13.81
CA VAL A 91 3.52 5.69 -14.02
C VAL A 91 4.57 6.80 -13.86
N SER A 92 5.41 6.72 -12.83
CA SER A 92 6.49 7.70 -12.63
C SER A 92 7.43 7.76 -13.84
N HIS A 93 7.75 6.60 -14.41
CA HIS A 93 8.59 6.51 -15.59
C HIS A 93 7.88 7.03 -16.85
N ALA A 94 6.60 6.70 -17.04
CA ALA A 94 5.80 7.16 -18.16
C ALA A 94 5.64 8.68 -18.20
N ILE A 95 5.60 9.35 -17.04
CA ILE A 95 5.53 10.82 -16.94
C ILE A 95 6.93 11.48 -17.02
N GLY A 96 7.99 10.70 -17.28
CA GLY A 96 9.37 11.19 -17.37
C GLY A 96 10.02 11.53 -16.03
N LYS A 97 9.35 11.20 -14.91
CA LYS A 97 9.82 11.44 -13.53
C LYS A 97 10.16 10.12 -12.85
N SER A 98 11.10 9.35 -13.42
CA SER A 98 11.52 8.06 -12.85
C SER A 98 11.82 8.19 -11.36
N ALA A 99 11.05 7.52 -10.51
CA ALA A 99 11.20 7.63 -9.06
C ALA A 99 12.58 7.15 -8.60
N ILE A 100 13.09 6.06 -9.20
CA ILE A 100 14.41 5.51 -8.90
C ILE A 100 15.51 6.52 -9.25
N LYS A 101 15.42 7.16 -10.41
CA LYS A 101 16.33 8.23 -10.80
C LYS A 101 16.23 9.43 -9.85
N GLY A 102 15.03 9.80 -9.40
CA GLY A 102 14.83 10.87 -8.43
C GLY A 102 15.51 10.59 -7.07
N MET A 103 15.56 9.33 -6.66
CA MET A 103 16.19 8.91 -5.40
C MET A 103 17.72 8.79 -5.50
N LEU A 104 18.23 8.24 -6.60
CA LEU A 104 19.64 7.86 -6.74
C LEU A 104 20.44 8.78 -7.68
N GLY A 105 19.78 9.54 -8.54
CA GLY A 105 20.42 10.36 -9.58
C GLY A 105 21.17 11.59 -9.07
N LYS A 106 21.11 11.88 -7.77
CA LYS A 106 21.96 12.91 -7.14
C LYS A 106 23.38 12.40 -6.89
N GLU A 107 23.50 11.12 -6.56
CA GLU A 107 24.76 10.47 -6.20
C GLU A 107 25.38 9.71 -7.39
N LEU A 108 24.57 9.35 -8.40
CA LEU A 108 24.96 8.48 -9.50
C LEU A 108 24.64 9.10 -10.87
N THR A 109 25.64 9.17 -11.75
CA THR A 109 25.49 9.61 -13.13
C THR A 109 25.39 8.39 -14.05
N LEU A 110 24.22 8.19 -14.67
CA LEU A 110 23.97 7.09 -15.60
C LEU A 110 23.18 7.59 -16.82
N PRO A 111 23.36 6.98 -18.01
CA PRO A 111 22.55 7.29 -19.19
C PRO A 111 21.05 7.08 -18.94
N GLU A 112 20.20 7.90 -19.56
CA GLU A 112 18.73 7.80 -19.43
C GLU A 112 18.19 6.41 -19.80
N SER A 113 18.79 5.77 -20.79
CA SER A 113 18.41 4.41 -21.22
C SER A 113 18.68 3.35 -20.14
N VAL A 114 19.68 3.57 -19.29
CA VAL A 114 20.02 2.68 -18.17
C VAL A 114 19.02 2.88 -17.03
N TRP A 115 18.65 4.12 -16.71
CA TRP A 115 17.59 4.43 -15.74
C TRP A 115 16.24 3.84 -16.12
N ALA A 116 15.89 3.88 -17.41
CA ALA A 116 14.69 3.25 -17.93
C ALA A 116 14.71 1.73 -17.72
N LYS A 117 15.80 1.06 -18.09
CA LYS A 117 15.97 -0.39 -17.89
C LYS A 117 15.85 -0.77 -16.42
N ILE A 118 16.49 -0.03 -15.52
CA ILE A 118 16.41 -0.26 -14.07
C ILE A 118 14.96 -0.12 -13.60
N THR A 119 14.27 0.96 -14.01
CA THR A 119 12.89 1.21 -13.59
C THR A 119 11.96 0.09 -14.06
N TRP A 120 12.04 -0.33 -15.32
CA TRP A 120 11.25 -1.44 -15.85
C TRP A 120 11.60 -2.79 -15.21
N ALA A 121 12.87 -3.03 -14.86
CA ALA A 121 13.27 -4.22 -14.13
C ALA A 121 12.61 -4.25 -12.73
N TRP A 122 12.56 -3.13 -12.02
CA TRP A 122 11.88 -3.03 -10.72
C TRP A 122 10.36 -3.16 -10.83
N VAL A 123 9.74 -2.61 -11.89
CA VAL A 123 8.31 -2.83 -12.18
C VAL A 123 8.02 -4.31 -12.38
N ALA A 124 8.84 -4.99 -13.19
CA ALA A 124 8.71 -6.42 -13.44
C ALA A 124 8.92 -7.24 -12.16
N PHE A 125 9.93 -6.89 -11.35
CA PHE A 125 10.20 -7.54 -10.07
C PHE A 125 9.03 -7.42 -9.09
N PHE A 126 8.49 -6.22 -8.87
CA PHE A 126 7.35 -6.04 -7.98
C PHE A 126 6.08 -6.70 -8.50
N SER A 127 5.85 -6.68 -9.82
CA SER A 127 4.73 -7.41 -10.44
C SER A 127 4.86 -8.92 -10.24
N PHE A 128 6.09 -9.45 -10.38
CA PHE A 128 6.39 -10.85 -10.12
C PHE A 128 6.20 -11.20 -8.64
N CYS A 129 6.68 -10.39 -7.69
CA CYS A 129 6.46 -10.59 -6.26
C CYS A 129 4.96 -10.56 -5.90
N ALA A 130 4.18 -9.67 -6.51
CA ALA A 130 2.73 -9.64 -6.32
C ALA A 130 2.07 -10.95 -6.79
N GLY A 131 2.40 -11.41 -7.99
CA GLY A 131 1.89 -12.68 -8.54
C GLY A 131 2.33 -13.89 -7.72
N LEU A 132 3.60 -13.94 -7.32
CA LEU A 132 4.16 -15.01 -6.51
C LEU A 132 3.55 -15.04 -5.11
N ASN A 133 3.29 -13.88 -4.50
CA ASN A 133 2.58 -13.80 -3.23
C ASN A 133 1.15 -14.33 -3.35
N ILE A 134 0.41 -13.99 -4.42
CA ILE A 134 -0.92 -14.58 -4.66
C ILE A 134 -0.80 -16.10 -4.77
N TYR A 135 0.12 -16.62 -5.57
CA TYR A 135 0.30 -18.06 -5.74
C TYR A 135 0.57 -18.76 -4.41
N VAL A 136 1.55 -18.28 -3.64
CA VAL A 136 1.90 -18.86 -2.33
C VAL A 136 0.77 -18.71 -1.32
N ALA A 137 0.09 -17.57 -1.32
CA ALA A 137 -1.00 -17.28 -0.39
C ALA A 137 -2.21 -18.21 -0.57
N TYR A 138 -2.50 -18.64 -1.81
CA TYR A 138 -3.69 -19.43 -2.14
C TYR A 138 -3.44 -20.91 -2.36
N GLN A 139 -2.20 -21.31 -2.68
CA GLN A 139 -1.87 -22.71 -3.00
C GLN A 139 -1.11 -23.42 -1.87
N LEU A 140 -0.54 -22.68 -0.90
CA LEU A 140 0.28 -23.26 0.15
C LEU A 140 -0.28 -23.02 1.56
N PRO A 141 0.12 -23.84 2.55
CA PRO A 141 -0.24 -23.65 3.95
C PRO A 141 0.16 -22.28 4.53
N LEU A 142 -0.53 -21.84 5.58
CA LEU A 142 -0.35 -20.51 6.19
C LEU A 142 1.07 -20.31 6.73
N ASP A 143 1.66 -21.32 7.35
CA ASP A 143 3.03 -21.32 7.89
C ASP A 143 4.08 -21.14 6.77
N VAL A 144 3.86 -21.80 5.62
CA VAL A 144 4.70 -21.62 4.43
C VAL A 144 4.57 -20.20 3.90
N TRP A 145 3.35 -19.66 3.83
CA TRP A 145 3.13 -18.28 3.40
C TRP A 145 3.76 -17.25 4.34
N VAL A 146 3.70 -17.44 5.66
CA VAL A 146 4.35 -16.54 6.64
C VAL A 146 5.87 -16.55 6.43
N ASN A 147 6.49 -17.73 6.32
CA ASN A 147 7.93 -17.85 6.08
C ASN A 147 8.34 -17.25 4.73
N PHE A 148 7.57 -17.50 3.67
CA PHE A 148 7.78 -16.90 2.36
C PHE A 148 7.69 -15.37 2.43
N LYS A 149 6.67 -14.84 3.12
CA LYS A 149 6.48 -13.40 3.28
C LYS A 149 7.65 -12.74 4.01
N VAL A 150 8.11 -13.34 5.10
CA VAL A 150 9.15 -12.74 5.95
C VAL A 150 10.53 -12.94 5.35
N PHE A 151 10.89 -14.17 4.96
CA PHE A 151 12.23 -14.50 4.53
C PHE A 151 12.35 -14.57 3.00
N GLY A 152 11.39 -15.21 2.33
CA GLY A 152 11.41 -15.39 0.87
C GLY A 152 11.42 -14.05 0.13
N LEU A 153 10.47 -13.17 0.44
CA LEU A 153 10.39 -11.83 -0.16
C LEU A 153 11.57 -10.93 0.23
N LEU A 154 12.08 -11.06 1.47
CA LEU A 154 13.25 -10.31 1.92
C LEU A 154 14.50 -10.73 1.15
N ILE A 155 14.76 -12.04 1.03
CA ILE A 155 15.89 -12.58 0.25
C ILE A 155 15.77 -12.18 -1.21
N ALA A 156 14.56 -12.27 -1.79
CA ALA A 156 14.31 -11.86 -3.17
C ALA A 156 14.62 -10.36 -3.37
N THR A 157 14.16 -9.51 -2.45
CA THR A 157 14.37 -8.06 -2.53
C THR A 157 15.84 -7.70 -2.38
N LEU A 158 16.54 -8.30 -1.41
CA LEU A 158 17.98 -8.10 -1.22
C LEU A 158 18.78 -8.58 -2.42
N GLY A 159 18.48 -9.77 -2.94
CA GLY A 159 19.13 -10.32 -4.13
C GLY A 159 18.93 -9.43 -5.35
N PHE A 160 17.71 -8.93 -5.57
CA PHE A 160 17.40 -8.02 -6.67
C PHE A 160 18.07 -6.65 -6.50
N THR A 161 18.17 -6.16 -5.26
CA THR A 161 18.88 -4.92 -4.94
C THR A 161 20.37 -5.04 -5.24
N LEU A 162 21.00 -6.15 -4.84
CA LEU A 162 22.41 -6.43 -5.17
C LEU A 162 22.63 -6.55 -6.68
N ALA A 163 21.74 -7.28 -7.38
CA ALA A 163 21.81 -7.39 -8.83
C ALA A 163 21.68 -6.02 -9.52
N THR A 164 20.78 -5.16 -9.04
CA THR A 164 20.64 -3.78 -9.52
C THR A 164 21.90 -2.97 -9.24
N GLY A 165 22.49 -3.09 -8.05
CA GLY A 165 23.74 -2.42 -7.68
C GLY A 165 24.91 -2.81 -8.58
N VAL A 166 25.08 -4.11 -8.87
CA VAL A 166 26.09 -4.61 -9.81
C VAL A 166 25.83 -4.08 -11.22
N TYR A 167 24.57 -4.05 -11.66
CA TYR A 167 24.20 -3.52 -12.97
C TYR A 167 24.52 -2.02 -13.09
N ILE A 168 24.21 -1.24 -12.05
CA ILE A 168 24.55 0.18 -11.97
C ILE A 168 26.07 0.37 -11.99
N TYR A 169 26.82 -0.37 -11.16
CA TYR A 169 28.28 -0.29 -11.11
C TYR A 169 28.94 -0.53 -12.47
N LYS A 170 28.43 -1.50 -13.23
CA LYS A 170 28.92 -1.80 -14.58
C LYS A 170 28.67 -0.68 -15.59
N HIS A 171 27.65 0.14 -15.38
CA HIS A 171 27.24 1.22 -16.29
C HIS A 171 27.62 2.62 -15.79
N MET A 172 28.23 2.72 -14.61
CA MET A 172 28.84 3.98 -14.19
C MET A 172 29.98 4.33 -15.15
N PRO A 173 30.13 5.62 -15.52
CA PRO A 173 31.31 6.06 -16.23
C PRO A 173 32.52 5.67 -15.40
N LYS A 174 33.40 4.85 -15.97
CA LYS A 174 34.71 4.62 -15.37
C LYS A 174 35.40 5.98 -15.46
N GLU A 175 35.65 6.62 -14.32
CA GLU A 175 36.64 7.70 -14.27
C GLU A 175 37.87 7.19 -15.00
N ASN A 176 38.28 7.92 -16.04
CA ASN A 176 39.51 7.64 -16.75
C ASN A 176 40.62 7.58 -15.70
N LYS A 177 41.12 6.36 -15.44
CA LYS A 177 42.43 6.18 -14.86
C LYS A 177 43.43 6.70 -15.88
N GLU A 178 43.77 7.97 -15.81
CA GLU A 178 44.95 8.54 -16.47
C GLU A 178 45.23 9.90 -15.85
N GLU A 179 46.17 9.93 -14.90
CA GLU A 179 47.12 11.02 -14.68
C GLU A 179 48.29 10.40 -13.88
N GLU A 180 49.18 9.71 -14.61
CA GLU A 180 50.63 9.69 -14.36
C GLU A 180 51.30 10.40 -15.55
#